data_AF-A0A2N2J9P6-F1
#
_entry.id   AF-A0A2N2J9P6-F1
#
_cell.length_a   1.000
_cell.length_b   1.000
_cell.length_c   1.000
_cell.angle_alpha   90.00
_cell.angle_beta   90.00
_cell.angle_gamma   90.00
#
_symmetry.space_group_name_H-M   'P 1'
#
loop_
_entity.id
_entity.type
_entity.pdbx_description
1 polymer ?
#
loop_
_entity_poly.entity_id
_entity_poly.type
_entity_poly.pdbx_seq_one_letter_code
_entity_poly.pdbx_strand_id
1 'polypeptide(L)'
;MQAPIIDGAGALQARGGSGHTSYTYGGGGGMIALVASAAINGKLGDTGLAGDNQPWALAKVYGGWGVNGGAGGSGSFYRKVGDAAGDVMFDNNGQVTFTDNTPLVFQGSGGMSGLTATSLTGGSPFDSNGPITDYLINPKVGQGTASLGDDHVYRVTANSGATVNFVDEPDPTTFAAPGTDLWGAYYVFDNVEVRGNARVQGDVQLRVNQGDISSSDGVTLRLRGTLHVTTLDLNQSTDVELVTGASGELNVGTLVQGDRTDYPFVWRLNDGALTKAMVDGQSLTSGGATVNVGAMHLLGDATFAGASHVTFSNELLRVDGTLTVTDSGTWLTHTATGGGPERHLRIETDT
;
A
#
# COMPACT_ATOMS: atom_id res chain seq x y z
N MET A 1 6.86 16.45 34.30
CA MET A 1 8.07 16.48 33.45
C MET A 1 7.60 16.98 32.09
N GLN A 2 8.08 18.14 31.63
CA GLN A 2 7.65 18.70 30.35
C GLN A 2 8.33 17.88 29.25
N ALA A 3 7.55 17.33 28.30
CA ALA A 3 8.14 16.59 27.19
C ALA A 3 9.07 17.54 26.40
N PRO A 4 10.23 17.09 25.92
CA PRO A 4 11.07 17.88 25.03
C PRO A 4 10.21 18.29 23.82
N ILE A 5 10.01 19.60 23.66
CA ILE A 5 9.31 20.14 22.51
C ILE A 5 10.33 20.18 21.37
N ILE A 6 10.02 19.49 20.28
CA ILE A 6 10.71 19.75 19.01
C ILE A 6 10.05 21.01 18.46
N ASP A 7 10.63 22.17 18.76
CA ASP A 7 10.29 23.43 18.13
C ASP A 7 11.33 23.80 17.07
N GLY A 8 10.84 24.33 15.96
CA GLY A 8 11.68 24.65 14.81
C GLY A 8 10.84 25.30 13.75
N ALA A 9 11.18 26.55 13.40
CA ALA A 9 10.58 27.22 12.25
C ALA A 9 11.28 26.70 10.99
N GLY A 10 10.69 25.72 10.31
CA GLY A 10 11.26 25.20 9.07
C GLY A 10 10.63 23.89 8.62
N ALA A 11 10.88 23.53 7.36
CA ALA A 11 10.58 22.20 6.85
C ALA A 11 11.67 21.21 7.29
N LEU A 12 11.26 20.00 7.68
CA LEU A 12 12.16 18.86 7.84
C LEU A 12 12.51 18.33 6.46
N GLN A 13 13.80 18.15 6.13
CA GLN A 13 14.21 17.80 4.77
C GLN A 13 15.27 16.71 4.77
N ALA A 14 15.04 15.67 3.99
CA ALA A 14 16.00 14.61 3.72
C ALA A 14 15.86 14.20 2.25
N ARG A 15 16.78 14.68 1.41
CA ARG A 15 16.65 14.61 -0.06
C ARG A 15 17.81 13.86 -0.67
N GLY A 16 17.52 13.11 -1.73
CA GLY A 16 18.55 12.52 -2.57
C GLY A 16 19.35 13.59 -3.34
N GLY A 17 20.64 13.34 -3.54
CA GLY A 17 21.49 14.20 -4.37
C GLY A 17 21.15 14.07 -5.86
N SER A 18 21.25 15.17 -6.61
CA SER A 18 21.08 15.15 -8.07
C SER A 18 22.10 14.23 -8.74
N GLY A 19 21.66 13.58 -9.82
CA GLY A 19 22.53 12.83 -10.71
C GLY A 19 23.54 13.74 -11.40
N HIS A 20 24.64 13.15 -11.87
CA HIS A 20 25.69 13.84 -12.61
C HIS A 20 25.86 13.18 -13.98
N THR A 21 26.51 13.84 -14.94
CA THR A 21 26.71 13.26 -16.28
C THR A 21 27.51 11.94 -16.26
N SER A 22 28.29 11.69 -15.20
CA SER A 22 29.01 10.44 -14.96
C SER A 22 28.18 9.35 -14.27
N TYR A 23 27.02 9.69 -13.69
CA TYR A 23 26.06 8.76 -13.09
C TYR A 23 24.64 9.30 -13.30
N THR A 24 23.96 8.74 -14.29
CA THR A 24 22.70 9.26 -14.87
C THR A 24 21.54 9.40 -13.86
N TYR A 25 21.59 8.65 -12.75
CA TYR A 25 20.51 8.56 -11.78
C TYR A 25 20.70 9.49 -10.59
N GLY A 26 19.61 10.04 -10.06
CA GLY A 26 19.63 10.72 -8.78
C GLY A 26 19.70 9.75 -7.61
N GLY A 27 20.21 10.21 -6.46
CA GLY A 27 20.24 9.42 -5.23
C GLY A 27 18.85 9.17 -4.66
N GLY A 28 18.67 8.09 -3.91
CA GLY A 28 17.40 7.80 -3.22
C GLY A 28 17.00 8.88 -2.21
N GLY A 29 15.71 8.99 -1.93
CA GLY A 29 15.18 9.90 -0.94
C GLY A 29 15.61 9.54 0.47
N GLY A 30 15.72 10.55 1.34
CA GLY A 30 16.04 10.34 2.73
C GLY A 30 14.83 9.89 3.55
N MET A 31 15.10 9.41 4.76
CA MET A 31 14.09 9.01 5.72
C MET A 31 14.11 9.95 6.92
N ILE A 32 12.94 10.39 7.37
CA ILE A 32 12.78 11.14 8.62
C ILE A 32 11.80 10.37 9.49
N ALA A 33 12.19 10.08 10.74
CA ALA A 33 11.31 9.48 11.72
C ALA A 33 11.15 10.41 12.92
N LEU A 34 9.90 10.64 13.34
CA LEU A 34 9.54 11.45 14.50
C LEU A 34 8.76 10.59 15.50
N VAL A 35 9.45 10.09 16.51
CA VAL A 35 8.85 9.21 17.52
C VAL A 35 8.85 9.92 18.88
N ALA A 36 7.67 10.04 19.49
CA ALA A 36 7.50 10.63 20.80
C ALA A 36 6.76 9.65 21.73
N SER A 37 7.12 9.62 23.01
CA SER A 37 6.43 8.76 23.98
C SER A 37 5.05 9.28 24.39
N ALA A 38 4.84 10.60 24.36
CA ALA A 38 3.65 11.23 24.93
C ALA A 38 2.88 12.12 23.94
N ALA A 39 3.56 12.99 23.20
CA ALA A 39 2.90 13.89 22.25
C ALA A 39 3.88 14.45 21.22
N ILE A 40 3.35 14.78 20.04
CA ILE A 40 3.95 15.69 19.07
C ILE A 40 3.03 16.91 19.00
N ASN A 41 3.59 18.11 19.05
CA ASN A 41 2.80 19.36 19.05
C ASN A 41 2.94 20.13 17.73
N GLY A 42 2.03 21.07 17.51
CA GLY A 42 2.01 21.91 16.31
C GLY A 42 1.62 21.13 15.05
N LYS A 43 2.03 21.62 13.87
CA LYS A 43 1.64 21.01 12.58
C LYS A 43 2.12 19.57 12.41
N LEU A 44 3.23 19.19 13.04
CA LEU A 44 3.74 17.82 13.00
C LEU A 44 2.91 16.85 13.87
N GLY A 45 2.12 17.38 14.81
CA GLY A 45 1.23 16.60 15.68
C GLY A 45 -0.22 16.58 15.23
N ASP A 46 -0.57 17.35 14.19
CA ASP A 46 -1.93 17.41 13.66
C ASP A 46 -2.25 16.11 12.89
N THR A 47 -3.35 15.45 13.23
CA THR A 47 -3.79 14.19 12.61
C THR A 47 -4.63 14.42 11.37
N GLY A 48 -4.85 15.67 10.93
CA GLY A 48 -5.54 16.01 9.68
C GLY A 48 -7.05 15.73 9.68
N LEU A 49 -7.57 14.85 10.55
CA LEU A 49 -9.00 14.52 10.67
C LEU A 49 -9.89 15.73 11.01
N ALA A 50 -9.33 16.82 11.55
CA ALA A 50 -10.07 18.02 11.93
C ALA A 50 -9.32 19.33 11.65
N GLY A 51 -8.20 19.29 10.93
CA GLY A 51 -7.24 20.40 10.83
C GLY A 51 -6.80 20.71 9.41
N ASP A 52 -6.68 22.00 9.08
CA ASP A 52 -6.10 22.50 7.82
C ASP A 52 -4.59 22.20 7.70
N ASN A 53 -3.93 21.68 8.75
CA ASN A 53 -2.49 21.45 8.77
C ASN A 53 -2.17 19.98 8.61
N GLN A 54 -1.71 19.62 7.42
CA GLN A 54 -1.17 18.30 7.14
C GLN A 54 0.30 18.24 7.58
N PRO A 55 0.73 17.24 8.38
CA PRO A 55 2.14 17.10 8.80
C PRO A 55 3.08 17.02 7.60
N TRP A 56 2.57 16.46 6.51
CA TRP A 56 3.19 16.33 5.21
C TRP A 56 3.57 17.64 4.53
N ALA A 57 3.02 18.79 4.97
CA ALA A 57 3.39 20.11 4.46
C ALA A 57 4.76 20.56 4.98
N LEU A 58 5.24 19.99 6.09
CA LEU A 58 6.52 20.31 6.70
C LEU A 58 7.62 19.29 6.37
N ALA A 59 7.27 18.06 6.00
CA ALA A 59 8.23 17.04 5.61
C ALA A 59 8.53 17.08 4.10
N LYS A 60 9.82 17.19 3.74
CA LYS A 60 10.32 17.13 2.37
C LYS A 60 11.30 15.97 2.24
N VAL A 61 10.75 14.81 1.92
CA VAL A 61 11.48 13.54 1.76
C VAL A 61 11.28 13.11 0.31
N TYR A 62 12.32 13.13 -0.50
CA TYR A 62 12.21 12.77 -1.93
C TYR A 62 13.58 12.48 -2.54
N GLY A 63 13.59 11.68 -3.62
CA GLY A 63 14.79 11.33 -4.38
C GLY A 63 15.41 12.49 -5.15
N GLY A 64 16.65 12.30 -5.59
CA GLY A 64 17.34 13.25 -6.45
C GLY A 64 16.88 13.14 -7.90
N TRP A 65 17.00 14.25 -8.64
CA TRP A 65 16.72 14.28 -10.08
C TRP A 65 17.89 13.67 -10.87
N GLY A 66 17.61 12.74 -11.78
CA GLY A 66 18.59 12.20 -12.72
C GLY A 66 18.76 13.05 -13.98
N VAL A 67 19.88 12.90 -14.68
CA VAL A 67 20.24 13.72 -15.87
C VAL A 67 19.29 13.47 -17.06
N ASN A 68 18.72 12.26 -17.17
CA ASN A 68 17.81 11.86 -18.24
C ASN A 68 16.39 11.55 -17.73
N GLY A 69 15.96 12.21 -16.65
CA GLY A 69 14.63 12.02 -16.06
C GLY A 69 14.48 10.78 -15.16
N GLY A 70 15.54 9.99 -14.98
CA GLY A 70 15.57 8.87 -14.03
C GLY A 70 15.75 9.37 -12.59
N ALA A 71 14.65 9.62 -11.88
CA ALA A 71 14.70 10.02 -10.49
C ALA A 71 15.12 8.88 -9.57
N GLY A 72 15.78 9.22 -8.46
CA GLY A 72 16.01 8.27 -7.37
C GLY A 72 14.69 7.86 -6.69
N GLY A 73 14.77 6.82 -5.86
CA GLY A 73 13.64 6.36 -5.03
C GLY A 73 13.04 7.44 -4.15
N SER A 74 11.78 7.26 -3.78
CA SER A 74 11.06 8.19 -2.90
C SER A 74 11.70 8.26 -1.52
N GLY A 75 11.46 9.37 -0.81
CA GLY A 75 11.81 9.47 0.61
C GLY A 75 10.61 9.08 1.47
N SER A 76 10.86 8.77 2.74
CA SER A 76 9.81 8.45 3.70
C SER A 76 9.84 9.36 4.93
N PHE A 77 8.65 9.70 5.43
CA PHE A 77 8.48 10.38 6.69
C PHE A 77 7.53 9.57 7.55
N TYR A 78 8.02 9.14 8.71
CA TYR A 78 7.26 8.38 9.69
C TYR A 78 7.08 9.20 10.96
N ARG A 79 5.90 9.12 11.56
CA ARG A 79 5.68 9.68 12.90
C ARG A 79 4.87 8.75 13.78
N LYS A 80 5.17 8.74 15.07
CA LYS A 80 4.48 7.89 16.06
C LYS A 80 4.44 8.56 17.42
N VAL A 81 3.31 8.41 18.12
CA VAL A 81 3.15 8.81 19.52
C VAL A 81 2.76 7.60 20.36
N GLY A 82 3.51 7.37 21.44
CA GLY A 82 3.27 6.26 22.36
C GLY A 82 3.29 4.91 21.64
N ASP A 83 2.26 4.10 21.88
CA ASP A 83 2.11 2.76 21.30
C ASP A 83 1.28 2.71 20.01
N ALA A 84 0.89 3.87 19.46
CA ALA A 84 0.17 3.95 18.19
C ALA A 84 0.95 3.25 17.06
N ALA A 85 0.25 2.82 16.00
CA ALA A 85 0.91 2.26 14.82
C ALA A 85 1.74 3.34 14.09
N GLY A 86 1.27 4.59 14.16
CA GLY A 86 1.93 5.75 13.59
C GLY A 86 1.58 5.96 12.13
N ASP A 87 1.91 7.13 11.62
CA ASP A 87 1.60 7.54 10.26
C ASP A 87 2.84 7.50 9.40
N VAL A 88 2.69 7.09 8.15
CA VAL A 88 3.78 7.08 7.17
C VAL A 88 3.39 7.84 5.91
N MET A 89 4.34 8.61 5.38
CA MET A 89 4.27 9.23 4.08
C MET A 89 5.46 8.81 3.23
N PHE A 90 5.19 8.46 1.98
CA PHE A 90 6.18 8.32 0.93
C PHE A 90 5.95 9.40 -0.12
N ASP A 91 7.01 10.13 -0.46
CA ASP A 91 6.92 11.25 -1.39
C ASP A 91 8.12 11.25 -2.34
N ASN A 92 7.86 11.51 -3.61
CA ASN A 92 8.93 11.75 -4.58
C ASN A 92 8.83 13.12 -5.26
N ASN A 93 8.03 14.04 -4.71
CA ASN A 93 7.91 15.43 -5.16
C ASN A 93 7.63 15.55 -6.67
N GLY A 94 6.79 14.66 -7.19
CA GLY A 94 6.38 14.60 -8.60
C GLY A 94 7.43 14.02 -9.54
N GLN A 95 8.57 13.53 -9.03
CA GLN A 95 9.60 12.95 -9.89
C GLN A 95 9.24 11.50 -10.23
N VAL A 96 9.25 11.18 -11.53
CA VAL A 96 8.93 9.83 -12.02
C VAL A 96 10.02 8.85 -11.59
N THR A 97 9.64 7.83 -10.82
CA THR A 97 10.53 6.73 -10.45
C THR A 97 10.33 5.53 -11.37
N PHE A 98 11.38 4.73 -11.52
CA PHE A 98 11.25 3.42 -12.14
C PHE A 98 10.46 2.47 -11.24
N THR A 99 9.98 1.37 -11.80
CA THR A 99 9.52 0.23 -11.01
C THR A 99 10.63 -0.22 -10.06
N ASP A 100 10.30 -0.66 -8.86
CA ASP A 100 11.25 -1.16 -7.85
C ASP A 100 12.16 -0.11 -7.18
N ASN A 101 11.84 1.18 -7.28
CA ASN A 101 12.70 2.25 -6.73
C ASN A 101 12.47 2.59 -5.25
N THR A 102 11.34 2.20 -4.64
CA THR A 102 11.13 2.35 -3.17
C THR A 102 10.62 1.05 -2.54
N PRO A 103 11.46 -0.01 -2.52
CA PRO A 103 11.10 -1.23 -1.83
C PRO A 103 10.98 -0.95 -0.33
N LEU A 104 10.01 -1.57 0.33
CA LEU A 104 9.97 -1.66 1.77
C LEU A 104 11.19 -2.44 2.27
N VAL A 105 11.74 -2.02 3.40
CA VAL A 105 13.03 -2.50 3.91
C VAL A 105 12.97 -3.98 4.27
N PHE A 106 11.99 -4.35 5.11
CA PHE A 106 11.68 -5.75 5.39
C PHE A 106 10.54 -6.21 4.47
N GLN A 107 10.76 -7.29 3.73
CA GLN A 107 9.77 -7.88 2.84
C GLN A 107 10.06 -9.37 2.66
N GLY A 108 9.05 -10.09 2.18
CA GLY A 108 9.07 -11.51 1.90
C GLY A 108 7.92 -12.23 2.58
N SER A 109 7.59 -13.36 1.99
CA SER A 109 6.67 -14.36 2.53
C SER A 109 7.13 -15.75 2.10
N GLY A 110 6.63 -16.79 2.75
CA GLY A 110 6.86 -18.14 2.28
C GLY A 110 6.73 -19.22 3.34
N GLY A 111 7.12 -20.44 2.98
CA GLY A 111 7.15 -21.55 3.93
C GLY A 111 8.23 -21.36 4.99
N MET A 112 7.96 -21.89 6.19
CA MET A 112 8.94 -22.00 7.26
C MET A 112 9.40 -23.46 7.43
N SER A 113 10.70 -23.66 7.64
CA SER A 113 11.31 -24.97 7.91
C SER A 113 11.50 -25.24 9.40
N GLY A 114 11.38 -24.23 10.25
CA GLY A 114 11.45 -24.35 11.70
C GLY A 114 10.70 -23.22 12.38
N LEU A 115 10.09 -23.52 13.52
CA LEU A 115 9.40 -22.57 14.37
C LEU A 115 9.59 -23.00 15.82
N THR A 116 9.96 -22.05 16.67
CA THR A 116 10.00 -22.19 18.13
C THR A 116 9.22 -21.04 18.75
N ALA A 117 9.07 -21.05 20.07
CA ALA A 117 8.45 -19.96 20.81
C ALA A 117 9.06 -18.57 20.54
N THR A 118 10.32 -18.49 20.09
CA THR A 118 11.07 -17.23 19.96
C THR A 118 11.81 -17.09 18.63
N SER A 119 11.63 -18.02 17.70
CA SER A 119 12.36 -17.98 16.42
C SER A 119 11.59 -18.65 15.29
N LEU A 120 11.77 -18.13 14.08
CA LEU A 120 11.29 -18.73 12.83
C LEU A 120 12.46 -18.89 11.87
N THR A 121 12.52 -20.04 11.21
CA THR A 121 13.49 -20.34 10.14
C THR A 121 12.76 -20.46 8.81
N GLY A 122 13.08 -19.56 7.87
CA GLY A 122 12.52 -19.52 6.52
C GLY A 122 13.28 -20.41 5.53
N GLY A 123 12.76 -20.52 4.31
CA GLY A 123 13.44 -21.23 3.21
C GLY A 123 14.61 -20.46 2.58
N SER A 124 14.71 -19.16 2.83
CA SER A 124 15.77 -18.27 2.32
C SER A 124 16.24 -17.30 3.41
N PRO A 125 17.44 -16.72 3.28
CA PRO A 125 17.90 -15.67 4.19
C PRO A 125 16.96 -14.47 4.25
N PHE A 126 16.76 -13.93 5.45
CA PHE A 126 15.95 -12.73 5.71
C PHE A 126 16.74 -11.41 5.52
N ASP A 127 18.06 -11.49 5.34
CA ASP A 127 19.01 -10.41 5.64
C ASP A 127 19.68 -9.76 4.42
N SER A 128 19.08 -9.84 3.23
CA SER A 128 19.75 -9.38 2.00
C SER A 128 20.15 -7.90 2.00
N ASN A 129 19.50 -7.05 2.82
CA ASN A 129 19.70 -5.59 2.84
C ASN A 129 20.05 -5.00 4.22
N GLY A 130 20.28 -5.82 5.25
CA GLY A 130 20.69 -5.36 6.59
C GLY A 130 19.88 -5.93 7.76
N PRO A 131 20.10 -5.42 8.99
CA PRO A 131 19.35 -5.85 10.17
C PRO A 131 17.87 -5.49 10.06
N ILE A 132 17.00 -6.43 10.44
CA ILE A 132 15.53 -6.25 10.46
C ILE A 132 14.97 -6.24 11.89
N THR A 133 15.80 -5.86 12.87
CA THR A 133 15.34 -5.61 14.25
C THR A 133 14.23 -4.56 14.26
N ASP A 134 13.24 -4.75 15.14
CA ASP A 134 12.03 -3.95 15.34
C ASP A 134 10.98 -4.01 14.22
N TYR A 135 11.23 -4.73 13.12
CA TYR A 135 10.17 -5.05 12.15
C TYR A 135 9.23 -6.13 12.69
N LEU A 136 8.02 -6.21 12.13
CA LEU A 136 7.02 -7.19 12.52
C LEU A 136 6.99 -8.35 11.53
N ILE A 137 6.89 -9.57 12.06
CA ILE A 137 6.68 -10.78 11.28
C ILE A 137 5.39 -11.47 11.72
N ASN A 138 4.62 -11.94 10.75
CA ASN A 138 3.50 -12.84 10.97
C ASN A 138 3.96 -14.28 10.69
N PRO A 139 4.03 -15.17 11.69
CA PRO A 139 4.45 -16.56 11.48
C PRO A 139 3.39 -17.40 10.77
N LYS A 140 2.14 -16.92 10.62
CA LYS A 140 1.08 -17.61 9.90
C LYS A 140 0.16 -16.61 9.19
N VAL A 141 0.22 -16.55 7.87
CA VAL A 141 -0.69 -15.72 7.06
C VAL A 141 -2.11 -16.28 7.11
N GLY A 142 -3.10 -15.40 7.32
CA GLY A 142 -4.53 -15.75 7.27
C GLY A 142 -5.02 -16.45 8.54
N GLN A 143 -4.71 -15.90 9.72
CA GLN A 143 -5.26 -16.39 10.99
C GLN A 143 -6.64 -15.77 11.21
N GLY A 144 -7.51 -16.47 11.93
CA GLY A 144 -8.80 -15.91 12.33
C GLY A 144 -9.69 -15.53 11.13
N THR A 145 -10.04 -14.25 11.05
CA THR A 145 -10.85 -13.64 9.99
C THR A 145 -10.02 -13.28 8.75
N ALA A 146 -10.63 -12.64 7.74
CA ALA A 146 -9.84 -12.08 6.63
C ALA A 146 -8.96 -10.90 7.07
N SER A 147 -9.31 -10.22 8.17
CA SER A 147 -8.59 -9.06 8.66
C SER A 147 -7.18 -9.44 9.07
N LEU A 148 -6.25 -8.51 8.91
CA LEU A 148 -4.93 -8.58 9.52
C LEU A 148 -4.93 -8.13 11.00
N GLY A 149 -6.08 -7.72 11.53
CA GLY A 149 -6.21 -7.13 12.87
C GLY A 149 -6.27 -8.14 14.01
N ASP A 150 -6.64 -9.38 13.70
CA ASP A 150 -6.65 -10.51 14.62
C ASP A 150 -5.49 -11.49 14.40
N ASP A 151 -4.60 -11.19 13.44
CA ASP A 151 -3.36 -11.92 13.23
C ASP A 151 -2.40 -11.72 14.42
N HIS A 152 -1.78 -12.80 14.89
CA HIS A 152 -0.65 -12.73 15.81
C HIS A 152 0.61 -12.27 15.06
N VAL A 153 1.18 -11.14 15.49
CA VAL A 153 2.40 -10.56 14.93
C VAL A 153 3.47 -10.40 16.00
N TYR A 154 4.72 -10.60 15.62
CA TYR A 154 5.86 -10.64 16.54
C TYR A 154 6.92 -9.64 16.11
N ARG A 155 7.48 -8.93 17.08
CA ARG A 155 8.59 -8.03 16.83
C ARG A 155 9.91 -8.77 16.74
N VAL A 156 10.59 -8.62 15.62
CA VAL A 156 11.93 -9.19 15.38
C VAL A 156 12.95 -8.49 16.28
N THR A 157 13.77 -9.29 16.98
CA THR A 157 14.86 -8.79 17.83
C THR A 157 16.22 -8.95 17.17
N ALA A 158 16.40 -9.99 16.36
CA ALA A 158 17.62 -10.24 15.61
C ALA A 158 17.33 -11.14 14.40
N ASN A 159 18.21 -11.12 13.42
CA ASN A 159 18.19 -12.03 12.27
C ASN A 159 19.60 -12.51 11.95
N SER A 160 19.72 -13.75 11.48
CA SER A 160 20.98 -14.34 11.05
C SER A 160 20.70 -15.36 9.95
N GLY A 161 21.06 -15.04 8.70
CA GLY A 161 20.75 -15.88 7.55
C GLY A 161 19.24 -16.13 7.46
N ALA A 162 18.84 -17.40 7.43
CA ALA A 162 17.43 -17.81 7.29
C ALA A 162 16.67 -17.89 8.61
N THR A 163 17.22 -17.40 9.73
CA THR A 163 16.53 -17.42 11.02
C THR A 163 16.29 -15.99 11.53
N VAL A 164 15.07 -15.73 11.97
CA VAL A 164 14.71 -14.55 12.75
C VAL A 164 14.41 -14.97 14.17
N ASN A 165 14.89 -14.19 15.14
CA ASN A 165 14.49 -14.25 16.53
C ASN A 165 13.49 -13.13 16.78
N PHE A 166 12.44 -13.40 17.54
CA PHE A 166 11.41 -12.43 17.88
C PHE A 166 10.98 -12.59 19.32
N VAL A 167 10.23 -11.60 19.79
CA VAL A 167 9.56 -11.60 21.09
C VAL A 167 8.06 -11.41 20.86
N ASP A 168 7.28 -11.52 21.93
CA ASP A 168 5.82 -11.39 22.03
C ASP A 168 5.12 -12.73 22.30
N GLU A 169 3.85 -12.63 22.69
CA GLU A 169 2.97 -13.73 23.11
C GLU A 169 1.72 -13.74 22.21
N PRO A 170 1.05 -14.88 22.01
CA PRO A 170 1.33 -16.21 22.60
C PRO A 170 2.52 -16.93 21.94
N ASP A 171 2.89 -18.13 22.41
CA ASP A 171 3.84 -19.00 21.70
C ASP A 171 3.32 -19.34 20.29
N PRO A 172 4.04 -18.98 19.20
CA PRO A 172 3.56 -19.21 17.83
C PRO A 172 3.42 -20.68 17.45
N THR A 173 4.08 -21.60 18.16
CA THR A 173 3.94 -23.05 17.92
C THR A 173 2.56 -23.58 18.30
N THR A 174 1.75 -22.78 18.98
CA THR A 174 0.36 -23.14 19.36
C THR A 174 -0.63 -22.99 18.21
N PHE A 175 -0.31 -22.22 17.16
CA PHE A 175 -1.23 -21.96 16.04
C PHE A 175 -0.58 -22.04 14.65
N ALA A 176 0.76 -22.05 14.56
CA ALA A 176 1.51 -22.16 13.32
C ALA A 176 2.39 -23.41 13.30
N ALA A 177 2.54 -24.03 12.13
CA ALA A 177 3.28 -25.27 11.93
C ALA A 177 4.23 -25.19 10.71
N PRO A 178 5.52 -25.53 10.90
CA PRO A 178 6.46 -25.67 9.79
C PRO A 178 5.99 -26.66 8.72
N GLY A 179 6.32 -26.36 7.45
CA GLY A 179 5.92 -27.16 6.30
C GLY A 179 4.44 -27.12 5.91
N THR A 180 3.59 -26.43 6.69
CA THR A 180 2.15 -26.27 6.40
C THR A 180 1.80 -24.79 6.24
N ASP A 181 2.13 -23.97 7.22
CA ASP A 181 1.78 -22.56 7.24
C ASP A 181 2.84 -21.69 6.54
N LEU A 182 2.41 -20.51 6.11
CA LEU A 182 3.26 -19.50 5.47
C LEU A 182 3.48 -18.33 6.43
N TRP A 183 4.71 -17.80 6.47
CA TRP A 183 5.02 -16.54 7.16
C TRP A 183 4.92 -15.36 6.18
N GLY A 184 4.79 -14.15 6.72
CA GLY A 184 4.83 -12.91 5.95
C GLY A 184 5.46 -11.75 6.74
N ALA A 185 6.19 -10.87 6.04
CA ALA A 185 6.59 -9.57 6.56
C ALA A 185 5.35 -8.70 6.79
N TYR A 186 5.30 -7.98 7.92
CA TYR A 186 4.09 -7.28 8.36
C TYR A 186 4.37 -5.81 8.66
N TYR A 187 3.47 -4.94 8.21
CA TYR A 187 3.46 -3.51 8.53
C TYR A 187 2.07 -3.11 9.01
N VAL A 188 2.03 -2.26 10.03
CA VAL A 188 0.79 -1.60 10.48
C VAL A 188 1.04 -0.11 10.63
N PHE A 189 0.13 0.67 10.08
CA PHE A 189 0.11 2.12 10.21
C PHE A 189 -1.29 2.60 10.53
N ASP A 190 -1.38 3.73 11.23
CA ASP A 190 -2.65 4.42 11.41
C ASP A 190 -3.09 5.04 10.07
N ASN A 191 -2.19 5.78 9.42
CA ASN A 191 -2.39 6.31 8.08
C ASN A 191 -1.21 6.04 7.15
N VAL A 192 -1.52 5.86 5.85
CA VAL A 192 -0.53 5.74 4.78
C VAL A 192 -0.79 6.79 3.70
N GLU A 193 0.21 7.63 3.44
CA GLU A 193 0.21 8.58 2.33
C GLU A 193 1.26 8.14 1.29
N VAL A 194 0.84 7.86 0.07
CA VAL A 194 1.77 7.62 -1.06
C VAL A 194 1.51 8.68 -2.11
N ARG A 195 2.49 9.57 -2.32
CA ARG A 195 2.29 10.75 -3.15
C ARG A 195 3.48 11.13 -4.02
N GLY A 196 3.25 12.09 -4.91
CA GLY A 196 4.30 12.73 -5.70
C GLY A 196 5.07 11.73 -6.56
N ASN A 197 4.40 10.76 -7.18
CA ASN A 197 5.02 9.68 -7.97
C ASN A 197 5.93 8.74 -7.17
N ALA A 198 5.78 8.69 -5.85
CA ALA A 198 6.39 7.63 -5.05
C ALA A 198 5.87 6.26 -5.50
N ARG A 199 6.75 5.26 -5.51
CA ARG A 199 6.44 3.88 -5.88
C ARG A 199 6.86 2.94 -4.76
N VAL A 200 5.94 2.71 -3.83
CA VAL A 200 6.13 1.87 -2.66
C VAL A 200 5.75 0.46 -3.02
N GLN A 201 6.64 -0.48 -2.71
CA GLN A 201 6.37 -1.87 -3.01
C GLN A 201 7.03 -2.83 -2.03
N GLY A 202 6.44 -4.03 -1.90
CA GLY A 202 7.07 -5.13 -1.21
C GLY A 202 6.16 -6.34 -1.15
N ASP A 203 6.76 -7.52 -1.03
CA ASP A 203 6.02 -8.72 -0.64
C ASP A 203 5.72 -8.65 0.86
N VAL A 204 4.63 -7.97 1.22
CA VAL A 204 4.27 -7.70 2.62
C VAL A 204 2.77 -7.80 2.84
N GLN A 205 2.40 -8.06 4.09
CA GLN A 205 1.08 -7.78 4.64
C GLN A 205 1.08 -6.36 5.23
N LEU A 206 0.19 -5.51 4.74
CA LEU A 206 0.08 -4.11 5.16
C LEU A 206 -1.32 -3.85 5.72
N ARG A 207 -1.40 -3.43 6.98
CA ARG A 207 -2.64 -2.94 7.61
C ARG A 207 -2.61 -1.42 7.75
N VAL A 208 -3.68 -0.76 7.34
CA VAL A 208 -3.89 0.69 7.48
C VAL A 208 -5.17 0.94 8.26
N ASN A 209 -5.06 1.58 9.42
CA ASN A 209 -6.23 1.72 10.31
C ASN A 209 -7.25 2.75 9.81
N GLN A 210 -6.82 3.86 9.19
CA GLN A 210 -7.63 5.07 8.92
C GLN A 210 -7.40 5.68 7.52
N GLY A 211 -6.98 4.90 6.51
CA GLY A 211 -6.75 5.41 5.15
C GLY A 211 -5.56 6.39 5.06
N ASP A 212 -5.73 7.53 4.37
CA ASP A 212 -4.72 8.59 4.28
C ASP A 212 -5.10 9.86 5.06
N ILE A 213 -4.09 10.62 5.50
CA ILE A 213 -4.33 11.85 6.29
C ILE A 213 -4.93 12.97 5.42
N SER A 214 -4.56 13.04 4.14
CA SER A 214 -4.94 14.16 3.28
C SER A 214 -6.42 14.19 2.91
N SER A 215 -7.09 13.05 2.98
CA SER A 215 -8.53 12.94 2.78
C SER A 215 -9.34 13.49 3.96
N SER A 216 -8.73 13.58 5.15
CA SER A 216 -9.32 14.21 6.34
C SER A 216 -10.64 13.56 6.82
N ASP A 217 -10.86 12.27 6.53
CA ASP A 217 -12.12 11.56 6.85
C ASP A 217 -11.93 10.19 7.53
N GLY A 218 -10.70 9.65 7.57
CA GLY A 218 -10.38 8.35 8.17
C GLY A 218 -10.91 7.12 7.41
N VAL A 219 -11.68 7.33 6.33
CA VAL A 219 -12.38 6.28 5.58
C VAL A 219 -11.97 6.21 4.11
N THR A 220 -11.17 7.16 3.63
CA THR A 220 -10.65 7.17 2.27
C THR A 220 -9.16 6.84 2.27
N LEU A 221 -8.77 5.90 1.41
CA LEU A 221 -7.38 5.78 0.95
C LEU A 221 -7.25 6.42 -0.43
N ARG A 222 -6.63 7.59 -0.48
CA ARG A 222 -6.30 8.30 -1.71
C ARG A 222 -4.83 8.10 -2.08
N LEU A 223 -4.58 7.45 -3.21
CA LEU A 223 -3.24 7.21 -3.74
C LEU A 223 -2.87 8.26 -4.81
N ARG A 224 -1.74 8.92 -4.58
CA ARG A 224 -1.07 9.88 -5.48
C ARG A 224 0.34 9.38 -5.85
N GLY A 225 0.49 8.07 -5.87
CA GLY A 225 1.67 7.31 -6.24
C GLY A 225 1.28 5.82 -6.29
N THR A 226 2.27 4.95 -6.49
CA THR A 226 2.04 3.51 -6.59
C THR A 226 2.20 2.84 -5.23
N LEU A 227 1.23 2.01 -4.85
CA LEU A 227 1.31 1.06 -3.75
C LEU A 227 1.17 -0.36 -4.31
N HIS A 228 2.23 -1.16 -4.16
CA HIS A 228 2.26 -2.56 -4.57
C HIS A 228 2.59 -3.49 -3.40
N VAL A 229 1.58 -4.19 -2.88
CA VAL A 229 1.75 -5.10 -1.73
C VAL A 229 0.99 -6.41 -1.93
N THR A 230 1.39 -7.46 -1.21
CA THR A 230 0.74 -8.78 -1.32
C THR A 230 -0.67 -8.74 -0.72
N THR A 231 -0.78 -8.23 0.51
CA THR A 231 -2.07 -8.06 1.19
C THR A 231 -2.18 -6.63 1.73
N LEU A 232 -3.31 -5.97 1.46
CA LEU A 232 -3.67 -4.69 2.04
C LEU A 232 -4.97 -4.82 2.82
N ASP A 233 -4.93 -4.57 4.13
CA ASP A 233 -6.13 -4.47 4.98
C ASP A 233 -6.38 -3.00 5.32
N LEU A 234 -7.52 -2.49 4.88
CA LEU A 234 -7.91 -1.09 5.04
C LEU A 234 -8.78 -0.81 6.26
N ASN A 235 -9.00 -1.78 7.17
CA ASN A 235 -9.71 -1.65 8.44
C ASN A 235 -10.97 -0.74 8.44
N GLN A 236 -10.84 0.58 8.53
CA GLN A 236 -11.96 1.54 8.52
C GLN A 236 -12.29 2.11 7.13
N SER A 237 -11.38 2.02 6.16
CA SER A 237 -11.55 2.65 4.86
C SER A 237 -12.58 1.91 4.02
N THR A 238 -13.54 2.64 3.47
CA THR A 238 -14.59 2.14 2.57
C THR A 238 -14.45 2.67 1.14
N ASP A 239 -13.57 3.65 0.96
CA ASP A 239 -13.39 4.38 -0.28
C ASP A 239 -11.92 4.28 -0.73
N VAL A 240 -11.72 3.96 -2.01
CA VAL A 240 -10.39 3.96 -2.65
C VAL A 240 -10.40 4.93 -3.82
N GLU A 241 -9.51 5.92 -3.76
CA GLU A 241 -9.34 6.92 -4.82
C GLU A 241 -7.93 6.84 -5.41
N LEU A 242 -7.83 6.65 -6.73
CA LEU A 242 -6.57 6.70 -7.47
C LEU A 242 -6.56 7.98 -8.32
N VAL A 243 -5.59 8.87 -8.10
CA VAL A 243 -5.63 10.25 -8.62
C VAL A 243 -4.63 10.51 -9.76
N THR A 244 -5.05 11.38 -10.67
CA THR A 244 -4.38 11.79 -11.92
C THR A 244 -3.07 12.55 -11.66
N GLY A 245 -2.16 12.54 -12.64
CA GLY A 245 -0.94 13.37 -12.66
C GLY A 245 0.13 13.04 -11.61
N ALA A 246 -0.19 12.16 -10.66
CA ALA A 246 0.68 11.69 -9.59
C ALA A 246 0.92 10.16 -9.65
N SER A 247 0.58 9.52 -10.77
CA SER A 247 0.75 8.07 -10.94
C SER A 247 0.06 7.25 -9.84
N GLY A 248 -1.15 7.65 -9.44
CA GLY A 248 -1.95 6.89 -8.48
C GLY A 248 -2.19 5.46 -8.99
N GLU A 249 -1.58 4.47 -8.34
CA GLU A 249 -1.66 3.08 -8.75
C GLU A 249 -1.82 2.17 -7.55
N LEU A 250 -2.78 1.25 -7.62
CA LEU A 250 -2.94 0.17 -6.67
C LEU A 250 -2.75 -1.16 -7.38
N ASN A 251 -1.72 -1.89 -6.93
CA ASN A 251 -1.49 -3.28 -7.31
C ASN A 251 -1.47 -4.11 -6.02
N VAL A 252 -2.48 -4.93 -5.82
CA VAL A 252 -2.59 -5.72 -4.60
C VAL A 252 -3.07 -7.12 -4.91
N GLY A 253 -2.47 -8.12 -4.28
CA GLY A 253 -2.95 -9.50 -4.36
C GLY A 253 -4.31 -9.64 -3.69
N THR A 254 -4.36 -9.35 -2.39
CA THR A 254 -5.57 -9.43 -1.56
C THR A 254 -5.88 -8.08 -0.92
N LEU A 255 -7.11 -7.57 -1.15
CA LEU A 255 -7.61 -6.36 -0.51
C LEU A 255 -8.70 -6.73 0.49
N VAL A 256 -8.54 -6.26 1.73
CA VAL A 256 -9.40 -6.59 2.86
C VAL A 256 -9.95 -5.32 3.49
N GLN A 257 -11.19 -5.41 3.98
CA GLN A 257 -11.74 -4.48 4.97
C GLN A 257 -12.55 -5.29 5.97
N GLY A 258 -12.25 -5.12 7.26
CA GLY A 258 -12.86 -5.94 8.31
C GLY A 258 -12.64 -7.43 8.06
N ASP A 259 -13.70 -8.22 8.14
CA ASP A 259 -13.67 -9.68 7.99
C ASP A 259 -13.84 -10.17 6.54
N ARG A 260 -13.75 -9.29 5.53
CA ARG A 260 -14.02 -9.64 4.12
C ARG A 260 -12.79 -9.44 3.22
N THR A 261 -12.33 -10.51 2.59
CA THR A 261 -11.56 -10.44 1.33
C THR A 261 -12.53 -10.03 0.23
N ASP A 262 -12.24 -8.98 -0.53
CA ASP A 262 -13.15 -8.42 -1.55
C ASP A 262 -14.38 -7.70 -0.97
N TYR A 263 -14.12 -6.81 -0.01
CA TYR A 263 -15.12 -5.84 0.46
C TYR A 263 -15.61 -4.94 -0.70
N PRO A 264 -16.91 -4.59 -0.77
CA PRO A 264 -17.46 -3.75 -1.83
C PRO A 264 -17.09 -2.26 -1.62
N PHE A 265 -15.85 -1.87 -1.95
CA PHE A 265 -15.39 -0.49 -1.83
C PHE A 265 -16.11 0.45 -2.82
N VAL A 266 -16.13 1.74 -2.48
CA VAL A 266 -16.43 2.81 -3.45
C VAL A 266 -15.13 3.15 -4.20
N TRP A 267 -15.11 2.88 -5.51
CA TRP A 267 -13.93 3.10 -6.35
C TRP A 267 -14.01 4.41 -7.13
N ARG A 268 -13.01 5.28 -6.98
CA ARG A 268 -12.84 6.51 -7.77
C ARG A 268 -11.49 6.48 -8.48
N LEU A 269 -11.49 6.16 -9.76
CA LEU A 269 -10.30 6.01 -10.60
C LEU A 269 -10.19 7.23 -11.52
N ASN A 270 -9.51 8.27 -11.05
CA ASN A 270 -9.27 9.51 -11.78
C ASN A 270 -7.88 9.40 -12.42
N ASP A 271 -7.77 9.00 -13.69
CA ASP A 271 -6.53 8.67 -14.45
C ASP A 271 -5.53 7.73 -13.75
N GLY A 272 -5.95 7.07 -12.67
CA GLY A 272 -5.13 6.12 -11.93
C GLY A 272 -5.01 4.77 -12.63
N ALA A 273 -4.19 3.89 -12.06
CA ALA A 273 -4.03 2.51 -12.52
C ALA A 273 -4.48 1.51 -11.45
N LEU A 274 -5.40 0.61 -11.78
CA LEU A 274 -5.83 -0.47 -10.89
C LEU A 274 -5.45 -1.81 -11.52
N THR A 275 -4.74 -2.65 -10.77
CA THR A 275 -4.47 -4.05 -11.15
C THR A 275 -4.90 -4.99 -10.03
N LYS A 276 -5.89 -5.84 -10.27
CA LYS A 276 -6.40 -6.82 -9.28
C LYS A 276 -7.13 -7.98 -9.95
N ALA A 277 -7.04 -9.20 -9.41
CA ALA A 277 -7.72 -10.36 -9.98
C ALA A 277 -9.27 -10.24 -9.98
N MET A 278 -9.85 -9.65 -8.95
CA MET A 278 -11.30 -9.44 -8.81
C MET A 278 -11.54 -8.07 -8.20
N VAL A 279 -12.46 -7.28 -8.75
CA VAL A 279 -12.92 -6.03 -8.15
C VAL A 279 -14.37 -6.21 -7.72
N ASP A 280 -14.58 -6.28 -6.41
CA ASP A 280 -15.88 -6.10 -5.79
C ASP A 280 -16.02 -4.65 -5.32
N GLY A 281 -17.16 -4.04 -5.62
CA GLY A 281 -17.37 -2.63 -5.32
C GLY A 281 -18.83 -2.28 -5.04
N GLN A 282 -19.04 -1.27 -4.20
CA GLN A 282 -20.35 -0.65 -4.05
C GLN A 282 -20.67 0.21 -5.28
N SER A 283 -19.65 0.87 -5.85
CA SER A 283 -19.75 1.62 -7.10
C SER A 283 -18.35 1.86 -7.68
N LEU A 284 -18.30 2.21 -8.96
CA LEU A 284 -17.06 2.58 -9.64
C LEU A 284 -17.28 3.78 -10.53
N THR A 285 -16.45 4.80 -10.36
CA THR A 285 -16.28 5.89 -11.33
C THR A 285 -14.86 5.84 -11.87
N SER A 286 -14.72 5.75 -13.18
CA SER A 286 -13.45 5.69 -13.88
C SER A 286 -13.42 6.78 -14.94
N GLY A 287 -12.51 7.74 -14.78
CA GLY A 287 -12.25 8.81 -15.74
C GLY A 287 -10.80 8.75 -16.19
N GLY A 288 -10.53 8.29 -17.43
CA GLY A 288 -9.20 8.17 -18.03
C GLY A 288 -8.24 7.18 -17.36
N ALA A 289 -8.77 6.31 -16.51
CA ALA A 289 -7.99 5.33 -15.76
C ALA A 289 -7.61 4.11 -16.61
N THR A 290 -6.52 3.44 -16.24
CA THR A 290 -6.16 2.11 -16.74
C THR A 290 -6.54 1.05 -15.71
N VAL A 291 -7.39 0.10 -16.08
CA VAL A 291 -7.92 -0.92 -15.18
C VAL A 291 -7.65 -2.29 -15.77
N ASN A 292 -6.81 -3.08 -15.09
CA ASN A 292 -6.50 -4.46 -15.46
C ASN A 292 -7.08 -5.39 -14.40
N VAL A 293 -8.20 -6.04 -14.71
CA VAL A 293 -8.91 -6.90 -13.76
C VAL A 293 -9.18 -8.27 -14.32
N GLY A 294 -9.36 -9.27 -13.48
CA GLY A 294 -9.89 -10.55 -13.93
C GLY A 294 -11.39 -10.48 -14.17
N ALA A 295 -12.13 -10.19 -13.10
CA ALA A 295 -13.56 -9.93 -13.15
C ALA A 295 -13.92 -8.70 -12.30
N MET A 296 -15.10 -8.15 -12.52
CA MET A 296 -15.64 -7.03 -11.76
C MET A 296 -17.10 -7.28 -11.42
N HIS A 297 -17.46 -7.11 -10.14
CA HIS A 297 -18.84 -7.10 -9.65
C HIS A 297 -19.10 -5.82 -8.85
N LEU A 298 -20.04 -5.01 -9.33
CA LEU A 298 -20.44 -3.77 -8.69
C LEU A 298 -21.89 -3.88 -8.22
N LEU A 299 -22.12 -3.67 -6.92
CA LEU A 299 -23.45 -3.70 -6.29
C LEU A 299 -24.30 -2.47 -6.64
N GLY A 300 -23.68 -1.43 -7.16
CA GLY A 300 -24.32 -0.18 -7.55
C GLY A 300 -23.82 0.29 -8.91
N ASP A 301 -23.72 1.60 -9.09
CA ASP A 301 -23.44 2.19 -10.39
C ASP A 301 -21.98 2.04 -10.84
N ALA A 302 -21.79 1.90 -12.15
CA ALA A 302 -20.51 1.88 -12.83
C ALA A 302 -20.48 2.96 -13.91
N THR A 303 -19.56 3.92 -13.81
CA THR A 303 -19.35 4.95 -14.84
C THR A 303 -17.94 4.87 -15.39
N PHE A 304 -17.83 4.77 -16.71
CA PHE A 304 -16.57 4.86 -17.45
C PHE A 304 -16.59 6.08 -18.39
N ALA A 305 -15.54 6.90 -18.30
CA ALA A 305 -15.39 8.19 -18.96
C ALA A 305 -13.89 8.55 -19.09
N GLY A 306 -13.58 9.77 -19.54
CA GLY A 306 -12.22 10.29 -19.70
C GLY A 306 -11.28 9.50 -20.61
N ALA A 307 -11.79 8.68 -21.54
CA ALA A 307 -11.02 7.68 -22.28
C ALA A 307 -10.39 6.58 -21.38
N SER A 308 -11.18 6.04 -20.45
CA SER A 308 -10.75 4.92 -19.60
C SER A 308 -10.47 3.65 -20.40
N HIS A 309 -9.41 2.91 -20.03
CA HIS A 309 -9.02 1.65 -20.65
C HIS A 309 -9.17 0.52 -19.64
N VAL A 310 -10.16 -0.35 -19.83
CA VAL A 310 -10.44 -1.48 -18.94
C VAL A 310 -10.18 -2.78 -19.69
N THR A 311 -9.40 -3.67 -19.08
CA THR A 311 -9.07 -5.00 -19.61
C THR A 311 -9.51 -6.07 -18.62
N PHE A 312 -10.34 -7.02 -19.06
CA PHE A 312 -10.83 -8.15 -18.30
C PHE A 312 -10.09 -9.44 -18.67
N SER A 313 -9.57 -10.20 -17.69
CA SER A 313 -8.91 -11.49 -17.94
C SER A 313 -9.84 -12.69 -17.81
N ASN A 314 -10.99 -12.56 -17.14
CA ASN A 314 -11.98 -13.63 -16.91
C ASN A 314 -13.36 -13.30 -17.51
N GLU A 315 -13.39 -12.36 -18.46
CA GLU A 315 -14.56 -12.04 -19.32
C GLU A 315 -15.85 -11.63 -18.60
N LEU A 316 -15.81 -11.23 -17.32
CA LEU A 316 -17.02 -10.85 -16.58
C LEU A 316 -16.96 -9.40 -16.06
N LEU A 317 -17.95 -8.62 -16.47
CA LEU A 317 -18.37 -7.38 -15.85
C LEU A 317 -19.84 -7.51 -15.41
N ARG A 318 -20.09 -7.47 -14.10
CA ARG A 318 -21.44 -7.43 -13.52
C ARG A 318 -21.67 -6.11 -12.81
N VAL A 319 -22.78 -5.45 -13.11
CA VAL A 319 -23.19 -4.18 -12.50
C VAL A 319 -24.65 -4.29 -12.08
N ASP A 320 -24.93 -4.37 -10.78
CA ASP A 320 -26.29 -4.50 -10.26
C ASP A 320 -27.06 -3.16 -10.33
N GLY A 321 -26.34 -2.04 -10.50
CA GLY A 321 -26.90 -0.71 -10.78
C GLY A 321 -26.81 -0.32 -12.27
N THR A 322 -26.59 0.97 -12.53
CA THR A 322 -26.49 1.50 -13.90
C THR A 322 -25.06 1.43 -14.42
N LEU A 323 -24.86 0.76 -15.56
CA LEU A 323 -23.62 0.87 -16.34
C LEU A 323 -23.70 2.05 -17.33
N THR A 324 -22.85 3.05 -17.14
CA THR A 324 -22.74 4.23 -18.00
C THR A 324 -21.37 4.31 -18.66
N VAL A 325 -21.33 4.45 -19.99
CA VAL A 325 -20.11 4.73 -20.77
C VAL A 325 -20.35 6.02 -21.56
N THR A 326 -19.61 7.09 -21.24
CA THR A 326 -20.00 8.45 -21.66
C THR A 326 -19.17 9.04 -22.80
N ASP A 327 -18.04 8.44 -23.18
CA ASP A 327 -17.19 8.96 -24.26
C ASP A 327 -16.77 7.90 -25.28
N SER A 328 -16.34 8.37 -26.45
CA SER A 328 -15.87 7.52 -27.55
C SER A 328 -14.43 7.03 -27.39
N GLY A 329 -13.73 7.49 -26.36
CA GLY A 329 -12.34 7.12 -26.07
C GLY A 329 -12.23 5.97 -25.08
N THR A 330 -13.33 5.59 -24.42
CA THR A 330 -13.36 4.53 -23.42
C THR A 330 -13.40 3.17 -24.09
N TRP A 331 -12.54 2.27 -23.62
CA TRP A 331 -12.42 0.90 -24.11
C TRP A 331 -12.67 -0.09 -22.98
N LEU A 332 -13.65 -0.98 -23.15
CA LEU A 332 -13.82 -2.18 -22.34
C LEU A 332 -13.40 -3.37 -23.21
N THR A 333 -12.31 -4.02 -22.84
CA THR A 333 -11.71 -5.11 -23.62
C THR A 333 -11.51 -6.33 -22.75
N HIS A 334 -11.33 -7.49 -23.36
CA HIS A 334 -10.96 -8.70 -22.62
C HIS A 334 -9.81 -9.42 -23.33
N THR A 335 -8.97 -10.10 -22.56
CA THR A 335 -8.01 -11.03 -23.17
C THR A 335 -8.76 -12.23 -23.70
N ALA A 336 -8.32 -12.81 -24.81
CA ALA A 336 -8.94 -14.04 -25.32
C ALA A 336 -8.74 -15.16 -24.29
N THR A 337 -9.83 -15.60 -23.62
CA THR A 337 -9.75 -16.74 -22.72
C THR A 337 -10.08 -18.01 -23.49
N GLY A 338 -9.18 -18.99 -23.45
CA GLY A 338 -9.41 -20.31 -24.04
C GLY A 338 -9.30 -20.41 -25.58
N GLY A 339 -9.08 -21.65 -26.05
CA GLY A 339 -8.99 -21.99 -27.49
C GLY A 339 -10.35 -22.20 -28.17
N GLY A 340 -11.45 -21.79 -27.54
CA GLY A 340 -12.81 -21.95 -28.05
C GLY A 340 -13.17 -20.91 -29.12
N PRO A 341 -14.25 -21.16 -29.90
CA PRO A 341 -14.71 -20.26 -30.95
C PRO A 341 -15.44 -19.00 -30.43
N GLU A 342 -15.89 -18.99 -29.17
CA GLU A 342 -16.57 -17.85 -28.57
C GLU A 342 -15.57 -17.00 -27.76
N ARG A 343 -15.42 -15.73 -28.15
CA ARG A 343 -14.59 -14.72 -27.48
C ARG A 343 -15.46 -13.50 -27.23
N HIS A 344 -16.11 -13.42 -26.09
CA HIS A 344 -16.95 -12.27 -25.77
C HIS A 344 -16.78 -11.85 -24.31
N LEU A 345 -16.79 -10.54 -24.07
CA LEU A 345 -16.98 -9.99 -22.73
C LEU A 345 -18.46 -10.17 -22.35
N ARG A 346 -18.73 -10.89 -21.27
CA ARG A 346 -20.06 -10.98 -20.66
C ARG A 346 -20.29 -9.74 -19.80
N ILE A 347 -21.33 -8.99 -20.15
CA ILE A 347 -21.81 -7.84 -19.37
C ILE A 347 -23.18 -8.19 -18.80
N GLU A 348 -23.31 -8.12 -17.48
CA GLU A 348 -24.56 -8.36 -16.76
C GLU A 348 -25.00 -7.07 -16.09
N THR A 349 -26.28 -6.72 -16.29
CA THR A 349 -26.93 -5.62 -15.59
C THR A 349 -28.25 -6.12 -15.02
N ASP A 350 -28.42 -6.05 -13.71
CA ASP A 350 -29.70 -6.38 -13.08
C ASP A 350 -30.66 -5.19 -13.33
N THR A 351 -31.73 -5.42 -14.10
CA THR A 351 -32.76 -4.41 -14.41
C THR A 351 -33.93 -4.48 -13.45
#